data_AF-A0A519LT18-F1
#
_entry.id   AF-A0A519LT18-F1
#
_cell.length_a   1.000
_cell.length_b   1.000
_cell.length_c   1.000
_cell.angle_alpha   90.00
_cell.angle_beta   90.00
_cell.angle_gamma   90.00
#
_symmetry.space_group_name_H-M   'P 1'
#
loop_
_entity.id
_entity.type
_entity.pdbx_description
1 polymer ?
#
loop_
_entity_poly.entity_id
_entity_poly.type
_entity_poly.pdbx_seq_one_letter_code
_entity_poly.pdbx_strand_id
1 'polypeptide(L)' 'MNAIQSISQFHHLLSLKEPLHPLVSVINLDHCIFLEDDIWKGFVNRFYCVALKREATGKIRYGQQ' A
#
# COMPACT_ATOMS: atom_id res chain seq x y z
N MET A 1 11.04 7.17 -10.32
CA MET A 1 9.77 6.65 -9.78
C MET A 1 10.05 6.20 -8.36
N ASN A 2 9.29 6.66 -7.37
CA ASN A 2 9.54 6.28 -5.98
C ASN A 2 9.20 4.81 -5.79
N ALA A 3 9.91 4.11 -4.90
CA ALA A 3 9.72 2.68 -4.71
C ALA A 3 9.69 2.34 -3.22
N ILE A 4 8.60 1.67 -2.80
CA ILE A 4 8.46 1.14 -1.45
C ILE A 4 9.16 -0.23 -1.43
N GLN A 5 10.22 -0.32 -0.65
CA GLN A 5 11.19 -1.42 -0.68
C GLN A 5 10.72 -2.65 0.09
N SER A 6 9.89 -2.48 1.13
CA SER A 6 9.51 -3.56 2.04
C SER A 6 8.11 -3.39 2.63
N ILE A 7 7.59 -4.50 3.17
CA ILE A 7 6.32 -4.52 3.91
C ILE A 7 6.39 -3.61 5.15
N SER A 8 7.50 -3.62 5.89
CA SER A 8 7.67 -2.71 7.06
C SER A 8 7.66 -1.24 6.66
N GLN A 9 8.28 -0.86 5.54
CA GLN A 9 8.21 0.52 5.05
C GLN A 9 6.76 0.91 4.70
N PHE A 10 6.02 0.01 4.07
CA PHE A 10 4.60 0.22 3.76
C PHE A 10 3.76 0.38 5.04
N HIS A 11 4.01 -0.44 6.07
CA HIS A 11 3.35 -0.33 7.37
C HIS A 11 3.62 1.03 8.03
N HIS A 12 4.86 1.49 8.04
CA HIS A 12 5.23 2.79 8.58
C HIS A 12 4.48 3.92 7.86
N LEU A 13 4.45 3.90 6.53
CA LEU A 13 3.74 4.88 5.71
C LEU A 13 2.22 4.90 5.98
N LEU A 14 1.64 3.79 6.43
CA LEU A 14 0.23 3.64 6.81
C LEU A 14 -0.02 3.81 8.31
N SER A 15 0.97 4.25 9.08
CA SER A 15 0.92 4.40 10.55
C SER A 15 0.52 3.10 11.28
N LEU A 16 0.88 1.95 10.70
CA LEU A 16 0.65 0.65 11.30
C LEU A 16 1.83 0.25 12.18
N LYS A 17 1.55 -0.64 13.14
CA LYS A 17 2.61 -1.34 13.86
C LYS A 17 3.42 -2.22 12.89
N GLU A 18 4.62 -2.60 13.32
CA GLU A 18 5.45 -3.56 12.59
C GLU A 18 4.65 -4.81 12.20
N PRO A 19 4.85 -5.35 10.99
CA PRO A 19 4.19 -6.57 10.55
C PRO A 19 4.57 -7.72 11.48
N LEU A 20 3.60 -8.58 11.77
CA LEU A 20 3.81 -9.78 12.60
C LEU A 20 4.72 -10.81 11.90
N HIS A 21 4.82 -10.75 10.57
CA HIS A 21 5.66 -11.63 9.77
C HIS A 21 6.44 -10.84 8.71
N PRO A 22 7.72 -11.14 8.48
CA PRO A 22 8.58 -10.33 7.61
C PRO A 22 8.22 -10.40 6.11
N LEU A 23 7.61 -11.50 5.65
CA LEU A 23 7.33 -11.74 4.23
C LEU A 23 5.85 -11.62 3.84
N VAL A 24 4.94 -11.56 4.80
CA VAL A 24 3.50 -11.49 4.52
C VAL A 24 2.83 -10.65 5.58
N SER A 25 1.90 -9.81 5.15
CA SER A 25 1.07 -9.02 6.05
C SER A 25 -0.33 -8.89 5.47
N VAL A 26 -1.31 -8.93 6.36
CA VAL A 26 -2.71 -8.67 6.04
C VAL A 26 -3.16 -7.55 6.94
N ILE A 27 -3.68 -6.48 6.32
CA ILE A 27 -4.06 -5.25 7.02
C ILE A 27 -5.50 -4.90 6.64
N ASN A 28 -6.19 -4.22 7.55
CA ASN A 28 -7.44 -3.55 7.20
C ASN A 28 -7.14 -2.09 6.82
N LEU A 29 -7.33 -1.77 5.54
CA LEU A 29 -7.10 -0.42 5.01
C LEU A 29 -8.01 0.63 5.66
N ASP A 30 -9.20 0.25 6.11
CA ASP A 30 -10.16 1.16 6.75
C ASP A 30 -9.62 1.77 8.07
N HIS A 31 -8.62 1.12 8.68
CA HIS A 31 -8.01 1.56 9.93
C HIS A 31 -6.62 2.22 9.73
N CYS A 32 -6.16 2.35 8.50
CA CYS A 32 -4.84 2.90 8.20
C CYS A 32 -4.87 4.43 8.17
N ILE A 33 -3.79 5.05 8.67
CA ILE A 33 -3.59 6.51 8.60
C ILE A 33 -2.38 6.77 7.73
N PHE A 34 -2.61 7.36 6.56
CA PHE A 34 -1.54 7.67 5.63
C PHE A 34 -0.71 8.84 6.18
N LEU A 35 0.58 8.61 6.39
CA LEU A 35 1.51 9.69 6.67
C LEU A 35 1.61 10.62 5.47
N GLU A 36 1.78 11.91 5.73
CA GLU A 36 2.00 12.90 4.68
C GLU A 36 3.41 12.68 4.09
N ASP A 37 3.46 12.11 2.89
CA ASP A 37 4.69 11.77 2.19
C ASP A 37 4.50 11.95 0.67
N ASP A 38 5.51 12.50 0.00
CA ASP A 38 5.50 12.73 -1.44
C ASP A 38 5.44 11.43 -2.25
N ILE A 39 5.77 10.28 -1.66
CA ILE A 39 5.70 8.95 -2.28
C ILE A 39 4.30 8.64 -2.82
N TRP A 40 3.25 9.17 -2.19
CA TRP A 40 1.86 8.96 -2.62
C TRP A 40 1.53 9.58 -3.98
N LYS A 41 2.34 10.53 -4.47
CA LYS A 41 2.20 11.12 -5.82
C LYS A 41 2.50 10.10 -6.92
N GLY A 42 3.22 9.02 -6.61
CA GLY A 42 3.47 7.94 -7.55
C GLY A 42 4.57 7.01 -7.06
N PHE A 43 4.23 5.74 -6.86
CA PHE A 43 5.16 4.72 -6.38
C PHE A 43 4.94 3.36 -7.02
N VAL A 44 5.94 2.51 -6.88
CA VAL A 44 5.87 1.07 -7.14
C VAL A 44 6.23 0.30 -5.88
N ASN A 45 5.57 -0.84 -5.65
CA ASN A 45 5.98 -1.77 -4.60
C ASN A 45 7.03 -2.73 -5.16
N ARG A 46 8.11 -2.97 -4.40
CA ARG A 46 9.09 -4.03 -4.72
C ARG A 46 8.68 -5.41 -4.20
N PHE A 47 7.41 -5.54 -3.83
CA PHE A 47 6.75 -6.74 -3.34
C PHE A 47 5.34 -6.80 -3.94
N TYR A 48 4.73 -7.98 -3.91
CA TYR A 48 3.36 -8.14 -4.37
C TYR A 48 2.37 -7.56 -3.35
N CYS A 49 1.43 -6.76 -3.84
CA CYS A 49 0.34 -6.22 -3.06
C CYS A 49 -0.98 -6.62 -3.73
N VAL A 50 -1.85 -7.29 -2.97
CA VAL A 50 -3.21 -7.62 -3.39
C VAL A 50 -4.15 -6.84 -2.49
N ALA A 51 -4.93 -5.93 -3.10
CA ALA A 51 -5.88 -5.10 -2.38
C ALA A 51 -7.30 -5.39 -2.86
N LEU A 52 -8.21 -5.61 -1.92
CA LEU A 52 -9.64 -5.74 -2.20
C LEU A 52 -10.31 -4.39 -1.97
N LYS A 53 -10.64 -3.68 -3.05
CA LYS A 53 -11.42 -2.44 -2.96
C LYS A 53 -12.91 -2.75 -3.06
N ARG A 54 -13.65 -2.49 -1.98
CA ARG A 54 -15.11 -2.60 -1.94
C ARG A 54 -15.74 -1.28 -2.38
N GLU A 55 -16.98 -1.34 -2.88
CA GLU A 55 -17.76 -0.15 -3.26
C GLU A 55 -17.02 0.85 -4.16
N ALA A 56 -16.26 0.35 -5.15
CA ALA A 56 -15.55 1.23 -6.07
C ALA A 56 -16.53 1.97 -7.00
N THR A 57 -16.77 3.25 -6.74
CA THR A 57 -17.75 4.10 -7.45
C THR A 57 -17.22 4.76 -8.73
N GLY A 58 -16.00 4.43 -9.17
CA GLY A 58 -15.33 5.03 -10.33
C GLY A 58 -14.89 4.03 -11.39
N LYS A 59 -14.53 4.52 -12.58
CA LYS A 59 -13.92 3.68 -13.62
C LYS A 59 -12.53 3.23 -13.18
N ILE A 60 -12.40 1.97 -12.79
CA ILE A 60 -11.10 1.32 -12.57
C ILE A 60 -10.50 1.05 -13.95
N ARG A 61 -9.36 1.66 -14.23
CA ARG A 61 -8.57 1.36 -15.44
C ARG A 61 -7.59 0.26 -15.10
N TYR A 62 -7.64 -0.83 -15.84
CA TYR A 62 -6.66 -1.91 -15.76
C TYR A 62 -5.69 -1.79 -16.93
N GLY A 63 -4.38 -1.88 -16.64
CA GLY A 63 -3.31 -1.85 -17.64
C GLY A 63 -2.53 -0.54 -17.70
N GLN A 64 -1.21 -0.69 -17.80
CA GLN A 64 -0.34 0.18 -18.58
C GLN A 64 -0.19 -0.51 -19.95
N GLN A 65 -0.38 0.23 -21.05
CA GLN A 65 0.23 -0.16 -22.32
C GLN A 65 1.63 0.44 -22.37
#